data_AF-A0A929PC09-F1
#
_entry.id   AF-A0A929PC09-F1
#
_cell.length_a   1.000
_cell.length_b   1.000
_cell.length_c   1.000
_cell.angle_alpha   90.00
_cell.angle_beta   90.00
_cell.angle_gamma   90.00
#
_symmetry.space_group_name_H-M   'P 1'
#
loop_
_entity.id
_entity.type
_entity.pdbx_description
1 polymer ?
#
loop_
_entity_poly.entity_id
_entity_poly.type
_entity_poly.pdbx_seq_one_letter_code
_entity_poly.pdbx_strand_id
1 'polypeptide(L)' 'MKKLITLNAQALAQQVGSALSANVVMIGALASSGVLPVSREAFEESIRTKTKEKFVEANLRAFGLGFGTS' A
#
# COMPACT_ATOMS: atom_id res chain seq x y z
N MET A 1 12.49 20.48 -1.82
CA MET A 1 11.47 20.63 -0.75
C MET A 1 11.21 19.26 -0.15
N LYS A 2 11.19 19.12 1.18
CA LYS A 2 10.87 17.83 1.84
C LYS A 2 9.36 17.80 2.11
N LYS A 3 8.64 16.81 1.59
CA LYS A 3 7.20 16.59 1.82
C LYS A 3 7.03 15.51 2.89
N LEU A 4 6.25 15.79 3.93
CA LEU A 4 5.90 14.84 4.98
C LEU A 4 4.45 14.37 4.76
N ILE A 5 4.24 13.05 4.69
CA ILE A 5 2.93 12.42 4.63
C ILE A 5 2.77 11.60 5.90
N THR A 6 1.70 11.83 6.66
CA THR A 6 1.39 11.11 7.90
C THR A 6 0.09 10.34 7.75
N LEU A 7 0.08 9.07 8.13
CA LEU A 7 -1.10 8.21 8.10
C LEU A 7 -1.05 7.20 9.23
N ASN A 8 -2.22 6.77 9.70
CA ASN A 8 -2.32 5.64 10.62
C ASN A 8 -2.40 4.32 9.82
N ALA A 9 -1.24 3.84 9.37
CA ALA A 9 -1.16 2.64 8.53
C ALA A 9 -1.72 1.38 9.22
N GLN A 10 -1.58 1.29 10.55
CA GLN A 10 -2.10 0.15 11.32
C GLN A 10 -3.63 0.14 11.35
N ALA A 11 -4.27 1.29 11.57
CA ALA A 11 -5.73 1.39 11.54
C ALA A 11 -6.29 1.05 10.15
N LEU A 12 -5.65 1.52 9.06
CA LEU A 12 -6.04 1.18 7.69
C LEU A 12 -5.87 -0.32 7.41
N ALA A 13 -4.76 -0.92 7.86
CA ALA A 13 -4.52 -2.36 7.70
C ALA A 13 -5.53 -3.22 8.47
N GLN A 14 -6.02 -2.75 9.62
CA GLN A 14 -7.09 -3.43 10.36
C GLN A 14 -8.41 -3.45 9.59
N GLN A 15 -8.73 -2.42 8.78
CA GLN A 15 -9.95 -2.39 7.96
C GLN A 15 -9.99 -3.50 6.89
N VAL A 16 -8.82 -3.95 6.43
CA VAL A 16 -8.70 -5.07 5.48
C VAL A 16 -8.51 -6.42 6.16
N GLY A 17 -8.73 -6.49 7.48
CA GLY A 17 -8.73 -7.73 8.25
C GLY A 17 -7.35 -8.27 8.62
N SER A 18 -6.27 -7.50 8.38
CA SER A 18 -4.91 -7.93 8.71
C SER A 18 -4.01 -6.75 9.04
N ALA A 19 -3.77 -6.53 10.34
CA ALA A 19 -2.83 -5.53 10.84
C ALA A 19 -1.40 -5.71 10.30
N LEU A 20 -1.04 -6.92 9.87
CA LEU A 20 0.25 -7.22 9.23
C LEU A 20 0.42 -6.52 7.88
N SER A 21 -0.67 -6.01 7.27
CA SER A 21 -0.66 -5.33 5.97
C SER A 21 -0.28 -3.84 6.07
N ALA A 22 0.08 -3.34 7.26
CA ALA A 22 0.43 -1.93 7.47
C ALA A 22 1.61 -1.47 6.60
N ASN A 23 2.58 -2.36 6.33
CA ASN A 23 3.67 -2.10 5.40
C ASN A 23 3.16 -1.84 3.97
N VAL A 24 2.15 -2.57 3.52
CA VAL A 24 1.59 -2.41 2.18
C VAL A 24 0.73 -1.15 2.06
N VAL A 25 0.07 -0.74 3.15
CA VAL A 25 -0.54 0.61 3.23
C VAL A 25 0.53 1.69 3.06
N MET A 26 1.69 1.57 3.72
CA MET A 26 2.78 2.54 3.56
C MET A 26 3.35 2.56 2.13
N ILE A 27 3.45 1.39 1.47
CA ILE A 27 3.85 1.31 0.06
C ILE A 27 2.84 2.03 -0.84
N GLY A 28 1.54 1.87 -0.57
CA GLY A 28 0.49 2.62 -1.27
C GLY A 28 0.68 4.13 -1.16
N ALA A 29 0.90 4.63 0.05
CA ALA A 29 1.13 6.06 0.30
C ALA A 29 2.43 6.58 -0.37
N LEU A 30 3.47 5.75 -0.42
CA LEU A 30 4.69 6.08 -1.17
C LEU A 30 4.43 6.13 -2.68
N ALA A 31 3.66 5.19 -3.23
CA ALA A 31 3.31 5.17 -4.64
C ALA A 31 2.47 6.40 -5.04
N SER A 32 1.51 6.80 -4.22
CA SER A 32 0.69 8.00 -4.48
C SER A 32 1.44 9.32 -4.31
N SER A 33 2.58 9.31 -3.60
CA SER A 33 3.42 10.51 -3.46
C SER A 33 4.04 10.99 -4.78
N GLY A 34 4.12 10.12 -5.79
CA GLY A 34 4.69 10.44 -7.11
C GLY A 34 6.21 10.64 -7.13
N VAL A 35 6.91 10.35 -6.02
CA VAL A 35 8.38 10.59 -5.93
C VAL A 35 9.19 9.53 -6.66
N LEU A 36 8.60 8.35 -6.90
CA LEU A 36 9.23 7.24 -7.60
C LEU A 36 8.74 7.19 -9.04
N PRO A 37 9.62 6.91 -10.02
CA PRO A 37 9.23 6.72 -11.42
C PRO A 37 8.67 5.29 -11.64
N VAL A 38 7.67 4.89 -10.86
CA VAL A 38 7.07 3.55 -10.88
C VAL A 38 5.56 3.70 -10.98
N SER A 39 4.94 3.01 -11.94
CA SER A 39 3.50 3.08 -12.13
C SER A 39 2.76 2.31 -11.03
N ARG A 40 1.49 2.67 -10.81
CA ARG A 40 0.62 1.97 -9.87
C ARG A 40 0.51 0.48 -10.21
N GLU A 41 0.40 0.17 -11.50
CA GLU A 41 0.25 -1.18 -12.03
C GLU A 41 1.48 -2.04 -11.70
N ALA A 42 2.70 -1.48 -11.76
CA ALA A 42 3.92 -2.19 -11.41
C ALA A 42 3.98 -2.56 -9.92
N PHE A 43 3.46 -1.70 -9.03
CA PHE A 43 3.29 -2.06 -7.61
C PHE A 43 2.27 -3.17 -7.44
N GLU A 44 1.11 -3.06 -8.09
CA GLU A 44 0.04 -4.04 -8.01
C GLU A 44 0.45 -5.42 -8.58
N GLU A 45 1.25 -5.46 -9.64
CA GLU A 45 1.85 -6.67 -10.20
C GLU A 45 2.87 -7.28 -9.24
N SER A 46 3.73 -6.46 -8.64
CA SER A 46 4.68 -6.91 -7.62
C SER A 46 3.97 -7.54 -6.41
N ILE A 47 2.85 -6.96 -5.98
CA ILE A 47 2.03 -7.52 -4.90
C ILE A 47 1.49 -8.90 -5.31
N ARG A 48 0.96 -9.05 -6.52
CA ARG A 48 0.43 -10.34 -7.02
C ARG A 48 1.51 -11.42 -7.12
N THR A 49 2.73 -11.06 -7.53
CA THR A 49 3.81 -12.03 -7.81
C THR A 49 4.68 -12.36 -6.60
N LYS A 50 4.74 -11.48 -5.59
CA LYS A 50 5.60 -11.66 -4.40
C LYS A 50 4.84 -12.06 -3.14
N THR A 51 3.52 -11.92 -3.14
CA THR A 51 2.67 -12.27 -2.00
C THR A 51 2.15 -13.70 -2.13
N LYS A 52 2.03 -14.43 -1.01
CA LYS A 52 1.34 -15.73 -1.01
C LYS A 52 -0.10 -15.54 -1.48
N GLU A 53 -0.60 -16.41 -2.35
CA GLU A 53 -1.92 -16.31 -2.99
C GLU A 53 -3.05 -15.91 -2.04
N LYS A 54 -3.14 -16.58 -0.87
CA LYS A 54 -4.14 -16.29 0.18
C LYS A 54 -4.13 -14.87 0.75
N PHE A 55 -3.09 -14.09 0.50
CA PHE A 55 -2.94 -12.72 1.00
C PHE A 55 -2.95 -11.67 -0.11
N VAL A 56 -3.00 -12.06 -1.40
CA VAL A 56 -2.92 -11.12 -2.52
C VAL A 56 -4.05 -10.09 -2.44
N GLU A 57 -5.29 -10.53 -2.26
CA GLU A 57 -6.44 -9.63 -2.21
C GLU A 57 -6.34 -8.63 -1.03
N ALA A 58 -6.01 -9.11 0.17
CA ALA A 58 -5.86 -8.25 1.34
C ALA A 58 -4.74 -7.22 1.16
N ASN A 59 -3.61 -7.61 0.57
CA ASN A 59 -2.50 -6.69 0.29
C ASN A 59 -2.87 -5.67 -0.81
N LEU A 60 -3.64 -6.05 -1.82
CA LEU A 60 -4.09 -5.09 -2.84
C LEU A 60 -5.07 -4.06 -2.27
N ARG A 61 -5.99 -4.49 -1.40
CA ARG A 61 -6.86 -3.56 -0.68
C ARG A 61 -6.05 -2.65 0.24
N ALA A 62 -5.08 -3.18 0.99
CA ALA A 62 -4.18 -2.39 1.84
C ALA A 62 -3.41 -1.34 1.03
N PHE A 63 -2.86 -1.75 -0.12
CA PHE A 63 -2.16 -0.85 -1.04
C PHE A 63 -3.09 0.27 -1.52
N GLY A 64 -4.31 -0.08 -1.94
CA GLY A 64 -5.31 0.90 -2.36
C GLY A 64 -5.67 1.91 -1.27
N LEU A 65 -5.83 1.46 -0.01
CA LEU A 65 -6.05 2.36 1.12
C LEU A 65 -4.89 3.34 1.30
N GLY A 66 -3.66 2.86 1.20
CA GLY A 66 -2.46 3.71 1.25
C GLY A 66 -2.40 4.71 0.10
N PHE A 67 -2.68 4.26 -1.13
CA PHE A 67 -2.62 5.07 -2.34
C PHE A 67 -3.63 6.22 -2.32
N GLY A 68 -4.78 6.04 -1.66
CA GLY A 68 -5.79 7.09 -1.51
C GLY A 68 -5.49 8.16 -0.45
N THR A 69 -4.33 8.13 0.21
CA THR A 69 -4.01 9.04 1.33
C THR A 69 -3.28 10.33 0.96
N SER A 70 -2.90 10.51 -0.32
CA SER A 70 -2.06 11.63 -0.80
C SER A 70 -2.77 12.61 -1.71
#